data_AF-A0A914QNL4-F1
#
_entry.id   AF-A0A914QNL4-F1
#
_cell.length_a   1.000
_cell.length_b   1.000
_cell.length_c   1.000
_cell.angle_alpha   90.00
_cell.angle_beta   90.00
_cell.angle_gamma   90.00
#
_symmetry.space_group_name_H-M   'P 1'
#
loop_
_entity.id
_entity.type
_entity.pdbx_description
1 polymer ?
#
loop_
_entity_poly.entity_id
_entity_poly.type
_entity_poly.pdbx_seq_one_letter_code
_entity_poly.pdbx_strand_id
1 'polypeptide(L)'
;MDVVFPQGAKLPTKKISKTYETSVDGQEYVTLEILQGTRFITKKLGQVRLQTLGEKVGIEKFDLSMEITSDEIVMRKIKQKTLHLKNKYE
;
A
#
# COMPACT_ATOMS: atom_id res chain seq x y z
N MET A 1 -0.81 -2.52 12.20
CA MET A 1 -1.65 -1.42 11.68
C MET A 1 -0.74 -0.22 11.49
N ASP A 2 -0.64 0.26 10.26
CA ASP A 2 0.24 1.37 9.91
C ASP A 2 -0.57 2.67 9.87
N VAL A 3 -0.29 3.60 10.78
CA VAL A 3 -0.98 4.91 10.78
C VAL A 3 -0.39 5.76 9.67
N VAL A 4 -1.21 6.09 8.66
CA VAL A 4 -0.80 6.93 7.53
C VAL A 4 -1.03 8.40 7.84
N PHE A 5 -2.19 8.75 8.42
CA PHE A 5 -2.50 10.10 8.87
C PHE A 5 -2.92 10.07 10.35
N PRO A 6 -2.28 10.87 11.22
CA PRO A 6 -2.68 10.95 12.63
C PRO A 6 -4.01 11.67 12.78
N GLN A 7 -4.72 11.38 13.88
CA GLN A 7 -5.94 12.12 14.23
C GLN A 7 -5.63 13.61 14.40
N GLY A 8 -6.50 14.47 13.88
CA GLY A 8 -6.31 15.92 13.93
C GLY A 8 -5.34 16.48 12.89
N ALA A 9 -4.87 15.65 11.93
CA ALA A 9 -4.15 16.17 10.77
C ALA A 9 -4.99 17.22 10.03
N LYS A 10 -4.38 18.36 9.69
CA LYS A 10 -5.02 19.42 8.91
C LYS A 10 -5.31 18.91 7.50
N LEU A 11 -6.48 19.27 6.98
CA LEU A 11 -6.88 19.00 5.59
C LEU A 11 -6.63 20.24 4.71
N PRO A 12 -6.28 20.06 3.42
CA PRO A 12 -5.92 18.79 2.79
C PRO A 12 -4.59 18.24 3.35
N THR A 13 -4.49 16.92 3.48
CA THR A 13 -3.23 16.30 3.93
C THR A 13 -2.22 16.30 2.79
N LYS A 14 -0.93 16.35 3.14
CA LYS A 14 0.11 16.09 2.15
C LYS A 14 0.01 14.66 1.66
N LYS A 15 0.22 14.46 0.37
CA LYS A 15 0.40 13.13 -0.23
C LYS A 15 1.48 12.35 0.51
N ILE A 16 1.13 11.16 1.01
CA ILE A 16 2.05 10.21 1.63
C ILE A 16 2.14 8.99 0.73
N SER A 17 3.37 8.51 0.53
CA SER A 17 3.64 7.28 -0.20
C SER A 17 4.16 6.20 0.74
N LYS A 18 3.61 5.00 0.65
CA LYS A 18 4.13 3.81 1.32
C LYS A 18 4.42 2.72 0.30
N THR A 19 5.50 1.98 0.55
CA THR A 19 5.87 0.81 -0.25
C THR A 19 5.42 -0.44 0.49
N TYR A 20 4.70 -1.30 -0.21
CA TYR A 20 4.28 -2.61 0.27
C TYR A 20 4.93 -3.69 -0.60
N GLU A 21 5.14 -4.89 -0.05
CA GLU A 21 5.74 -6.01 -0.78
C GLU A 21 5.00 -7.31 -0.47
N THR A 22 5.19 -8.31 -1.32
CA THR A 22 4.70 -9.67 -1.05
C THR A 22 5.34 -10.21 0.23
N SER A 23 4.55 -10.89 1.06
CA SER A 23 4.97 -11.42 2.36
C SER A 23 5.23 -12.93 2.34
N VAL A 24 4.75 -13.63 1.31
CA VAL A 24 4.99 -15.06 1.10
C VAL A 24 5.29 -15.36 -0.38
N ASP A 25 6.01 -16.44 -0.63
CA ASP A 25 6.24 -16.98 -1.97
C ASP A 25 4.91 -17.44 -2.59
N GLY A 26 4.75 -17.29 -3.90
CA GLY A 26 3.49 -17.67 -4.55
C GLY A 26 2.29 -16.75 -4.25
N GLN A 27 2.45 -15.69 -3.45
CA GLN A 27 1.34 -14.82 -3.08
C GLN A 27 0.74 -14.17 -4.33
N GLU A 28 -0.49 -14.51 -4.72
CA GLU A 28 -1.18 -14.01 -5.94
C GLU A 28 -1.80 -12.62 -5.78
N TYR A 29 -2.09 -12.21 -4.55
CA TYR A 29 -2.72 -10.93 -4.25
C TYR A 29 -2.16 -10.31 -2.97
N VAL A 30 -1.90 -9.00 -3.02
CA VAL A 30 -1.71 -8.15 -1.84
C VAL A 30 -3.00 -7.38 -1.60
N THR A 31 -3.63 -7.60 -0.45
CA THR A 31 -4.83 -6.84 -0.05
C THR A 31 -4.44 -5.77 0.95
N LEU A 32 -4.74 -4.51 0.60
CA LEU A 32 -4.56 -3.35 1.48
C LEU A 32 -5.93 -2.89 1.95
N GLU A 33 -6.17 -2.96 3.26
CA GLU A 33 -7.40 -2.47 3.87
C GLU A 33 -7.19 -1.07 4.43
N ILE A 34 -8.10 -0.15 4.08
CA ILE A 34 -8.11 1.20 4.62
C ILE A 34 -9.03 1.21 5.82
N LEU A 35 -8.43 1.53 6.97
CA LEU A 35 -9.12 1.62 8.24
C LEU A 35 -9.07 3.07 8.75
N GLN A 36 -10.17 3.52 9.34
CA GLN A 36 -10.25 4.77 10.06
C GLN A 36 -10.54 4.48 11.53
N GLY A 37 -9.76 5.10 12.42
CA GLY A 37 -9.99 5.02 13.85
C GLY A 37 -8.70 4.84 14.63
N THR A 38 -8.84 4.36 15.85
CA THR A 38 -7.73 4.13 16.79
C THR A 38 -7.39 2.64 16.84
N ARG A 39 -6.33 2.29 17.57
CA ARG A 39 -5.92 0.88 17.75
C ARG A 39 -7.05 -0.02 18.28
N PHE A 40 -7.99 0.54 19.06
CA PHE A 40 -9.06 -0.21 19.73
C PHE A 40 -10.41 -0.13 19.00
N ILE A 41 -10.67 0.96 18.27
CA ILE A 41 -11.92 1.18 17.55
C ILE A 41 -11.57 1.55 16.12
N THR A 42 -11.75 0.61 15.20
CA THR A 42 -11.48 0.80 13.77
C THR A 42 -12.72 0.55 12.93
N LYS A 43 -12.89 1.35 11.88
CA LYS A 43 -13.91 1.19 10.84
C LYS A 43 -13.22 0.98 9.50
N LYS A 44 -13.60 -0.07 8.78
CA LYS A 44 -13.14 -0.29 7.40
C LYS A 44 -13.81 0.72 6.48
N LEU A 45 -13.00 1.50 5.77
CA LEU A 45 -13.45 2.45 4.75
C LEU A 45 -13.45 1.83 3.35
N GLY A 46 -12.53 0.90 3.10
CA GLY A 46 -12.39 0.27 1.80
C GLY A 46 -11.24 -0.72 1.76
N GLN A 47 -11.03 -1.30 0.59
CA GLN A 47 -9.91 -2.18 0.33
C GLN A 47 -9.43 -2.02 -1.11
N VAL A 48 -8.13 -2.22 -1.31
CA VAL A 48 -7.50 -2.31 -2.63
C VAL A 48 -6.83 -3.67 -2.72
N ARG A 49 -7.14 -4.42 -3.78
CA ARG A 49 -6.45 -5.67 -4.10
C ARG A 49 -5.48 -5.42 -5.24
N LEU A 50 -4.22 -5.77 -5.02
CA LEU A 50 -3.15 -5.68 -6.00
C LEU A 50 -2.79 -7.10 -6.42
N GLN A 51 -3.01 -7.41 -7.69
CA GLN A 51 -2.54 -8.66 -8.27
C GLN A 51 -1.02 -8.65 -8.39
N THR A 52 -0.42 -9.79 -8.10
CA THR A 52 1.01 -10.05 -8.15
C THR A 52 1.31 -11.05 -9.28
N LEU A 53 2.59 -11.26 -9.57
CA LEU A 53 3.06 -12.34 -10.43
C LEU A 53 3.23 -13.67 -9.68
N GLY A 54 3.05 -13.69 -8.36
CA GLY A 54 3.15 -14.91 -7.55
C GLY A 54 4.53 -15.58 -7.58
N GLU A 55 5.61 -14.82 -7.80
CA GLU A 55 6.97 -15.38 -7.89
C GLU A 55 7.55 -15.70 -6.49
N LYS A 56 8.35 -14.79 -5.94
CA LYS A 56 8.90 -14.89 -4.59
C LYS A 56 8.55 -13.69 -3.73
N VAL A 57 8.60 -13.91 -2.43
CA VAL A 57 8.48 -12.90 -1.39
C VAL A 57 9.45 -11.73 -1.64
N GLY A 58 8.99 -10.50 -1.44
CA GLY A 58 9.80 -9.29 -1.52
C GLY A 58 10.26 -8.83 -2.92
N ILE A 59 10.03 -9.63 -3.98
CA ILE A 59 10.41 -9.25 -5.36
C ILE A 59 9.53 -8.11 -5.89
N GLU A 60 8.22 -8.23 -5.68
CA GLU A 60 7.27 -7.24 -6.15
C GLU A 60 7.01 -6.20 -5.07
N LYS A 61 7.26 -4.94 -5.43
CA LYS A 61 7.02 -3.79 -4.56
C LYS A 61 5.96 -2.87 -5.18
N PHE A 62 5.05 -2.42 -4.33
CA PHE A 62 3.91 -1.61 -4.68
C PHE A 62 4.01 -0.26 -3.95
N ASP A 63 4.24 0.80 -4.73
CA ASP A 63 4.23 2.17 -4.20
C ASP A 63 2.78 2.69 -4.24
N LEU A 64 2.15 2.79 -3.06
CA LEU A 64 0.80 3.35 -2.89
C LEU A 64 0.93 4.78 -2.37
N SER A 65 0.29 5.73 -3.04
CA SER A 65 0.06 7.07 -2.47
C SER A 65 -1.36 7.28 -2.02
N MET A 66 -1.48 7.97 -0.90
CA MET A 66 -2.73 8.41 -0.32
C MET A 66 -2.69 9.90 -0.02
N GLU A 67 -3.81 10.56 -0.25
CA GLU A 67 -4.06 11.97 0.04
C GLU A 67 -5.50 12.10 0.54
N ILE A 68 -5.72 12.90 1.57
CA ILE A 68 -7.07 13.20 2.07
C ILE A 68 -7.31 14.68 1.78
N THR A 69 -8.23 14.95 0.86
CA THR A 69 -8.65 16.32 0.55
C THR A 69 -9.74 16.76 1.53
N SER A 70 -10.25 17.98 1.38
CA SER A 70 -11.40 18.45 2.17
C SER A 70 -12.67 17.64 1.88
N ASP A 71 -12.75 17.02 0.71
CA ASP A 71 -13.99 16.44 0.18
C ASP A 71 -13.93 14.91 0.07
N GLU A 72 -12.74 14.33 -0.13
CA GLU A 72 -12.58 12.92 -0.43
C GLU A 72 -11.24 12.33 0.03
N ILE A 73 -11.19 11.00 0.08
CA ILE A 73 -9.95 10.23 0.27
C ILE A 73 -9.50 9.75 -1.10
N VAL A 74 -8.37 10.28 -1.58
CA VAL A 74 -7.79 9.92 -2.87
C VAL A 74 -6.68 8.90 -2.67
N MET A 75 -6.79 7.78 -3.36
CA MET A 75 -5.75 6.74 -3.39
C MET A 75 -5.29 6.49 -4.82
N ARG A 76 -3.97 6.42 -5.00
CA ARG A 76 -3.38 6.13 -6.31
C ARG A 76 -2.25 5.12 -6.16
N LYS A 77 -2.35 4.01 -6.90
CA LYS A 77 -1.22 3.10 -7.17
C LYS A 77 -0.25 3.87 -8.07
N ILE A 78 0.97 4.13 -7.59
CA ILE A 78 1.94 4.94 -8.35
C ILE A 78 2.76 4.06 -9.27
N LYS A 79 3.27 2.93 -8.79
CA LYS A 79 4.15 2.06 -9.57
C LYS A 79 4.21 0.66 -8.99
N GLN A 80 4.24 -0.34 -9.86
CA GLN A 80 4.67 -1.70 -9.54
C GLN A 80 6.10 -1.84 -10.03
N LYS A 81 7.01 -2.24 -9.13
CA LYS A 81 8.40 -2.54 -9.47
C LYS A 81 8.59 -4.03 -9.24
N THR A 82 8.97 -4.74 -10.29
CA THR A 82 9.42 -6.13 -10.23
C THR A 82 10.94 -6.11 -10.24
N LEU A 83 11.57 -6.63 -9.19
CA LEU A 83 13.02 -6.73 -9.13
C LEU A 83 13.47 -7.90 -10.04
N HIS A 84 13.77 -7.61 -11.31
CA HIS A 84 14.41 -8.61 -12.17
C HIS A 84 15.85 -8.83 -11.68
N LEU A 85 16.06 -9.89 -10.90
CA LEU A 85 17.39 -10.44 -10.67
C LEU A 85 17.89 -11.03 -11.99
N LYS A 86 18.50 -10.18 -12.84
CA LYS A 86 19.41 -10.68 -13.86
C LYS A 86 20.59 -11.31 -13.11
N ASN A 87 20.55 -12.61 -12.93
CA ASN A 87 21.73 -13.40 -12.63
C ASN A 87 22.73 -13.17 -13.76
N LYS A 88 23.65 -12.24 -13.54
CA LYS A 88 24.83 -12.05 -14.38
C LYS A 88 25.85 -13.09 -13.90
N TYR A 89 25.65 -14.34 -14.32
CA TYR A 89 26.74 -15.31 -14.34
C TYR A 89 27.44 -15.14 -15.69
N GLU A 90 28.53 -14.38 -15.67
CA GLU A 90 29.67 -14.53 -16.60
C GLU A 90 30.86 -14.99 -15.76
#